data_AF-A0A9Q8LEY2-F1
#
_entry.id   AF-A0A9Q8LEY2-F1
#
_cell.length_a   1.000
_cell.length_b   1.000
_cell.length_c   1.000
_cell.angle_alpha   90.00
_cell.angle_beta   90.00
_cell.angle_gamma   90.00
#
_symmetry.space_group_name_H-M   'P 1'
#
loop_
_entity.id
_entity.type
_entity.pdbx_description
1 polymer ?
#
loop_
_entity_poly.entity_id
_entity_poly.type
_entity_poly.pdbx_seq_one_letter_code
_entity_poly.pdbx_strand_id
1 'polypeptide(L)'
;MKYSTGRRLAVDTQTAYTLALHLSLYDEPGQIRKAAERLDYLVRRGARFSIATGFASTPYLGHAMTKCGLSDVFYRMLLHTKCPSWLYPVTMGATTMWER
;
A
#
# COMPACT_ATOMS: atom_id res chain seq x y z
N MET A 1 1.89 -19.72 -4.59
CA MET A 1 1.97 -18.51 -5.46
C MET A 1 3.02 -18.67 -6.59
N LYS A 2 2.59 -18.73 -7.87
CA LYS A 2 3.44 -19.02 -9.05
C LYS A 2 4.39 -17.88 -9.51
N TYR A 3 4.35 -16.70 -8.87
CA TYR A 3 5.15 -15.52 -9.23
C TYR A 3 6.14 -15.09 -8.12
N SER A 4 6.51 -16.02 -7.24
CA SER A 4 7.46 -15.78 -6.15
C SER A 4 8.83 -16.37 -6.49
N THR A 5 9.77 -15.54 -6.92
CA THR A 5 11.19 -15.91 -6.97
C THR A 5 11.77 -15.81 -5.55
N GLY A 6 11.82 -16.94 -4.83
CA GLY A 6 12.53 -17.03 -3.56
C GLY A 6 11.89 -16.28 -2.37
N ARG A 7 10.61 -16.55 -2.08
CA ARG A 7 9.83 -16.03 -0.93
C ARG A 7 9.47 -14.53 -0.98
N ARG A 8 9.71 -13.84 -2.11
CA ARG A 8 9.25 -12.47 -2.37
C ARG A 8 8.51 -12.41 -3.70
N LEU A 9 7.64 -11.42 -3.86
CA LEU A 9 7.04 -11.11 -5.15
C LEU A 9 8.15 -10.74 -6.14
N ALA A 10 7.95 -11.06 -7.42
CA ALA A 10 8.88 -10.67 -8.49
C ALA A 10 9.14 -9.16 -8.54
N VAL A 11 8.21 -8.34 -8.03
CA VAL A 11 8.32 -6.89 -7.93
C VAL A 11 8.01 -6.44 -6.49
N ASP A 12 8.92 -5.70 -5.88
CA ASP A 12 8.88 -5.28 -4.46
C ASP A 12 8.29 -3.86 -4.32
N THR A 13 6.97 -3.74 -4.52
CA THR A 13 6.25 -2.44 -4.52
C THR A 13 4.98 -2.50 -3.66
N GLN A 14 4.51 -1.33 -3.21
CA GLN A 14 3.22 -1.22 -2.49
C GLN A 14 2.09 -1.88 -3.29
N THR A 15 2.01 -1.58 -4.59
CA THR A 15 1.02 -2.15 -5.52
C THR A 15 1.02 -3.68 -5.51
N ALA A 16 2.19 -4.30 -5.65
CA ALA A 16 2.30 -5.75 -5.75
C ALA A 16 1.81 -6.43 -4.46
N TYR A 17 2.23 -5.93 -3.29
CA TYR A 17 1.80 -6.47 -2.00
C TYR A 17 0.33 -6.21 -1.70
N THR A 18 -0.17 -5.01 -1.98
CA THR A 18 -1.58 -4.66 -1.81
C THR A 18 -2.48 -5.58 -2.63
N LEU A 19 -2.18 -5.79 -3.92
CA LEU A 19 -2.99 -6.67 -4.76
C LEU A 19 -2.92 -8.12 -4.29
N ALA A 20 -1.72 -8.62 -3.97
CA ALA A 20 -1.55 -9.99 -3.51
C ALA A 20 -2.30 -10.27 -2.19
N LEU A 21 -2.29 -9.31 -1.26
CA LEU A 21 -3.03 -9.39 0.00
C LEU A 21 -4.54 -9.22 -0.20
N HIS A 22 -4.95 -8.27 -1.05
CA HIS A 22 -6.37 -7.97 -1.26
C HIS A 22 -7.10 -9.12 -1.96
N LEU A 23 -6.46 -9.73 -2.97
CA LEU A 23 -6.98 -10.84 -3.77
C LEU A 23 -6.71 -12.22 -3.12
N SER A 24 -6.17 -12.25 -1.90
CA SER A 24 -5.88 -13.49 -1.16
C SER A 24 -5.02 -14.50 -1.93
N LEU A 25 -3.93 -14.04 -2.56
CA LEU A 25 -3.06 -14.88 -3.41
C LEU A 25 -2.03 -15.72 -2.61
N TYR A 26 -2.08 -15.67 -1.28
CA TYR A 26 -1.22 -16.41 -0.38
C TYR A 26 -2.03 -17.49 0.34
N ASP A 27 -1.55 -18.72 0.28
CA ASP A 27 -2.22 -19.89 0.88
C ASP A 27 -1.86 -20.07 2.35
N GLU A 28 -0.67 -19.60 2.76
CA GLU A 28 -0.15 -19.80 4.10
C GLU A 28 -0.23 -18.53 4.96
N PRO A 29 -0.71 -18.60 6.22
CA PRO A 29 -0.75 -17.46 7.13
C PRO A 29 0.62 -16.77 7.33
N GLY A 30 1.70 -17.56 7.32
CA GLY A 30 3.07 -17.03 7.43
C GLY A 30 3.49 -16.18 6.22
N GLN A 31 2.96 -16.46 5.03
CA GLN A 31 3.21 -15.66 3.83
C GLN A 31 2.44 -14.35 3.87
N ILE A 32 1.17 -14.39 4.30
CA ILE A 32 0.34 -13.19 4.50
C ILE A 32 1.01 -12.24 5.49
N ARG A 33 1.48 -12.77 6.64
CA ARG A 33 2.18 -11.97 7.65
C ARG A 33 3.45 -11.31 7.09
N LYS A 34 4.31 -12.06 6.39
CA LYS A 34 5.53 -11.51 5.79
C LYS A 34 5.23 -10.47 4.72
N ALA A 35 4.19 -10.67 3.92
CA ALA A 35 3.74 -9.72 2.92
C ALA A 35 3.23 -8.42 3.57
N ALA A 36 2.45 -8.54 4.66
CA ALA A 36 1.99 -7.40 5.44
C ALA A 36 3.15 -6.62 6.07
N GLU A 37 4.10 -7.31 6.72
CA GLU A 37 5.31 -6.71 7.29
C GLU A 37 6.15 -6.01 6.21
N ARG A 38 6.22 -6.57 4.99
CA ARG A 38 6.92 -5.92 3.89
C ARG A 38 6.17 -4.69 3.38
N LEU A 39 4.85 -4.75 3.26
CA LEU A 39 4.02 -3.60 2.90
C LEU A 39 4.17 -2.46 3.93
N ASP A 40 4.12 -2.77 5.23
CA ASP A 40 4.37 -1.80 6.30
C ASP A 40 5.74 -1.13 6.17
N TYR A 41 6.79 -1.93 5.95
CA TYR A 41 8.13 -1.41 5.70
C TYR A 41 8.18 -0.46 4.49
N LEU A 42 7.55 -0.83 3.38
CA LEU A 42 7.53 -0.02 2.16
C LEU A 42 6.80 1.31 2.37
N VAL A 43 5.71 1.32 3.16
CA VAL A 43 5.00 2.57 3.50
C VAL A 43 5.83 3.42 4.45
N ARG A 44 6.30 2.88 5.57
CA ARG A 44 6.99 3.65 6.62
C ARG A 44 8.37 4.13 6.21
N ARG A 45 9.17 3.24 5.60
CA ARG A 45 10.60 3.49 5.30
C ARG A 45 10.84 3.79 3.84
N GLY A 46 10.18 3.07 2.94
CA GLY A 46 10.35 3.26 1.49
C GLY A 46 9.77 4.60 1.02
N ALA A 47 8.51 4.86 1.34
CA ALA A 47 7.78 6.04 0.87
C ALA A 47 7.56 7.12 1.94
N ARG A 48 7.97 6.90 3.19
CA ARG A 48 7.75 7.86 4.30
C ARG A 48 6.28 8.31 4.43
N PHE A 49 5.36 7.34 4.34
CA PHE A 49 3.90 7.53 4.34
C PHE A 49 3.34 8.23 3.10
N SER A 50 4.11 8.40 2.03
CA SER A 50 3.59 8.83 0.74
C SER A 50 2.93 7.69 -0.03
N ILE A 51 1.99 8.03 -0.92
CA ILE A 51 1.34 7.07 -1.82
C ILE A 51 2.33 6.69 -2.93
N ALA A 52 2.66 5.40 -3.01
CA ALA A 52 3.49 4.85 -4.09
C ALA A 52 2.73 3.78 -4.89
N THR A 53 1.41 3.89 -4.94
CA THR A 53 0.50 3.04 -5.73
C THR A 53 -0.11 3.84 -6.88
N GLY A 54 -0.37 3.16 -8.00
CA GLY A 54 -1.17 3.69 -9.11
C GLY A 54 -2.62 3.20 -9.09
N PHE A 55 -3.36 3.52 -10.16
CA PHE A 55 -4.78 3.19 -10.34
C PHE A 55 -5.15 1.74 -10.00
N ALA A 56 -4.31 0.78 -10.38
CA ALA A 56 -4.57 -0.63 -10.16
C ALA A 56 -4.69 -1.01 -8.68
N SER A 57 -4.11 -0.24 -7.75
CA SER A 57 -3.97 -0.65 -6.35
C SER A 57 -4.41 0.38 -5.31
N THR A 58 -4.41 1.67 -5.64
CA THR A 58 -4.86 2.73 -4.71
C THR A 58 -6.24 2.46 -4.09
N PRO A 59 -7.28 2.01 -4.83
CA PRO A 59 -8.59 1.74 -4.22
C PRO A 59 -8.57 0.57 -3.21
N TYR A 60 -7.59 -0.34 -3.30
CA TYR A 60 -7.52 -1.54 -2.48
C TYR A 60 -6.54 -1.42 -1.31
N LEU A 61 -5.69 -0.39 -1.29
CA LEU A 61 -4.62 -0.22 -0.32
C LEU A 61 -5.13 -0.21 1.13
N GLY A 62 -6.13 0.64 1.41
CA GLY A 62 -6.72 0.72 2.75
C GLY A 62 -7.33 -0.60 3.21
N HIS A 63 -8.04 -1.30 2.31
CA HIS A 63 -8.63 -2.60 2.62
C HIS A 63 -7.56 -3.67 2.91
N ALA A 64 -6.50 -3.74 2.11
CA ALA A 64 -5.41 -4.70 2.33
C ALA A 64 -4.69 -4.43 3.66
N MET A 65 -4.37 -3.16 3.95
CA MET A 65 -3.68 -2.78 5.18
C MET A 65 -4.54 -3.04 6.42
N THR A 66 -5.83 -2.69 6.37
CA THR A 66 -6.77 -2.93 7.49
C THR A 66 -6.95 -4.42 7.76
N LYS A 67 -7.10 -5.26 6.72
CA LYS A 67 -7.16 -6.73 6.85
C LYS A 67 -5.92 -7.33 7.54
N CYS A 68 -4.78 -6.66 7.42
CA CYS A 68 -3.52 -7.10 8.03
C CYS A 68 -3.20 -6.42 9.37
N GLY A 69 -4.14 -5.67 9.95
CA GLY A 69 -3.94 -4.97 11.23
C GLY A 69 -3.07 -3.70 11.15
N LEU A 70 -2.87 -3.15 9.95
CA LEU A 70 -2.03 -1.96 9.69
C LEU A 70 -2.86 -0.67 9.56
N SER A 71 -3.99 -0.59 10.26
CA SER A 71 -4.92 0.55 10.16
C SER A 71 -4.28 1.86 10.64
N ASP A 72 -3.45 1.82 11.69
CA ASP A 72 -2.70 2.98 12.21
C ASP A 72 -1.75 3.56 11.16
N VAL A 73 -1.06 2.67 10.43
CA VAL A 73 -0.15 3.03 9.33
C VAL A 73 -0.94 3.72 8.22
N PHE A 74 -2.09 3.12 7.85
CA PHE A 74 -2.93 3.64 6.78
C PHE A 74 -3.51 5.02 7.13
N TYR A 75 -3.96 5.23 8.37
CA TYR A 75 -4.39 6.56 8.82
C TYR A 75 -3.26 7.59 8.76
N ARG A 76 -2.05 7.21 9.15
CA ARG A 76 -0.89 8.11 9.05
C ARG A 76 -0.54 8.46 7.60
N MET A 77 -0.75 7.53 6.68
CA MET A 77 -0.61 7.74 5.24
C MET A 77 -1.73 8.64 4.68
N LEU A 78 -2.98 8.44 5.12
CA LEU A 78 -4.12 9.27 4.75
C LEU A 78 -3.93 10.73 5.20
N LEU A 79 -3.37 10.94 6.39
CA LEU A 79 -3.10 12.26 6.95
C LEU A 79 -1.78 12.89 6.47
N HIS A 80 -1.03 12.21 5.61
CA HIS A 80 0.19 12.77 5.02
C HIS A 80 -0.17 13.90 4.05
N THR A 81 0.54 15.03 4.13
CA THR A 81 0.22 16.25 3.36
C THR A 81 1.26 16.61 2.30
N LYS A 82 2.40 15.91 2.25
CA LYS A 82 3.43 16.15 1.23
C LYS A 82 3.16 15.31 -0.01
N CYS A 83 3.59 15.81 -1.18
CA CYS A 83 3.47 15.07 -2.42
C CYS A 83 4.39 13.83 -2.41
N PRO A 84 3.92 12.64 -2.85
CA PRO A 84 2.54 12.30 -3.25
C PRO A 84 1.65 11.86 -2.05
N SER A 85 0.46 12.45 -1.92
CA SER A 85 -0.58 12.09 -0.94
C SER A 85 -1.98 12.60 -1.31
N TRP A 86 -3.02 12.08 -0.66
CA TRP A 86 -4.40 12.54 -0.84
C TRP A 86 -4.63 13.98 -0.36
N LEU A 87 -3.99 14.39 0.74
CA LEU A 87 -4.17 15.73 1.29
C LEU A 87 -3.25 16.76 0.62
N TYR A 88 -2.23 16.35 -0.14
CA TYR A 88 -1.40 17.30 -0.88
C TYR A 88 -2.24 18.17 -1.85
N PRO A 89 -3.09 17.63 -2.75
CA PRO A 89 -3.99 18.45 -3.56
C PRO A 89 -4.89 19.38 -2.73
N VAL A 90 -5.39 18.91 -1.58
CA VAL A 90 -6.22 19.73 -0.68
C VAL A 90 -5.43 20.92 -0.13
N THR A 91 -4.18 20.71 0.28
CA THR A 91 -3.28 21.81 0.70
C THR A 91 -2.96 22.80 -0.43
N MET A 92 -3.19 22.40 -1.68
CA MET A 92 -3.03 23.22 -2.88
C MET A 92 -4.36 23.79 -3.40
N GLY A 93 -5.45 23.69 -2.63
CA GLY A 93 -6.76 24.27 -2.98
C GLY A 93 -7.62 23.42 -3.90
N ALA A 94 -7.33 22.13 -4.05
CA ALA A 94 -8.16 21.25 -4.87
C ALA A 94 -9.56 21.05 -4.26
N THR A 95 -10.59 21.15 -5.11
CA THR A 95 -11.98 20.82 -4.79
C THR A 95 -12.44 19.50 -5.41
N THR A 96 -11.56 18.85 -6.19
CA THR A 96 -11.76 17.56 -6.86
C THR A 96 -10.47 16.73 -6.82
N MET A 97 -10.55 15.45 -7.16
CA MET A 97 -9.37 14.59 -7.33
C MET A 97 -8.63 14.91 -8.64
N TRP A 98 -7.30 14.87 -8.60
CA TRP A 98 -6.44 15.10 -9.77
C TRP A 98 -5.96 13.76 -10.37
N GLU A 99 -5.72 13.73 -11.68
CA GLU A 99 -5.43 12.49 -12.45
C GLU A 99 -3.99 11.95 -12.31
N ARG A 100 -3.00 12.84 -12.13
CA ARG A 100 -1.54 12.63 -12.24
C ARG A 100 -0.98 11.21 -12.12
#